data_AF-A0A432U3A6-F1
#
_entry.id   AF-A0A432U3A6-F1
#
_cell.length_a   1.000
_cell.length_b   1.000
_cell.length_c   1.000
_cell.angle_alpha   90.00
_cell.angle_beta   90.00
_cell.angle_gamma   90.00
#
_symmetry.space_group_name_H-M   'P 1'
#
loop_
_entity.id
_entity.type
_entity.pdbx_description
1 polymer ?
#
loop_
_entity_poly.entity_id
_entity_poly.type
_entity_poly.pdbx_seq_one_letter_code
_entity_poly.pdbx_strand_id
1 'polypeptide(L)'
;MTFIWLWTDFLLWVLFALSMVAVVKIRGNELLRQKWQKVFIQPLALSAFIVFIFYILIGLSDSVHFRLDNNTTTYSVLDRVLLPALEAEEKTYSTPLNFEQFSKEYLDNGLRGRVHLNLVSDEITNASDNTKNLFSISANALLYAVAIFVAFVLFLKKFTSINIRNNRHAFITILVLIFFCTWVVLLMPNYHILGTDKAGIDVFYKAVKSIRTGMIFGLLTTLLALPPAIILGLMAGYFRGKTDDIIQYIYTTINAIPGILLIAALVLILQVYMDEHASDYASSLERSDLKLLLLCVILALTSWTGLCRLIRAETLKLSE
;
A
#
# COMPACT_ATOMS: atom_id res chain seq x y z
N MET A 1 -3.27 -22.21 -15.78
CA MET A 1 -3.26 -20.93 -15.04
C MET A 1 -4.63 -20.30 -15.16
N THR A 2 -5.33 -20.10 -14.04
CA THR A 2 -6.65 -19.46 -14.01
C THR A 2 -6.56 -18.12 -13.27
N PHE A 3 -7.05 -17.04 -13.89
CA PHE A 3 -7.11 -15.72 -13.26
C PHE A 3 -8.33 -15.62 -12.34
N ILE A 4 -8.14 -14.97 -11.19
CA ILE A 4 -9.20 -14.73 -10.20
C ILE A 4 -9.29 -13.23 -10.02
N TRP A 5 -10.51 -12.72 -10.08
CA TRP A 5 -10.80 -11.32 -9.90
C TRP A 5 -11.59 -11.14 -8.63
N LEU A 6 -11.04 -10.34 -7.71
CA LEU A 6 -11.75 -9.93 -6.51
C LEU A 6 -12.52 -8.63 -6.76
N TRP A 7 -13.49 -8.37 -5.88
CA TRP A 7 -14.27 -7.13 -5.94
C TRP A 7 -13.38 -5.92 -5.68
N THR A 8 -12.46 -6.00 -4.73
CA THR A 8 -11.49 -4.92 -4.50
C THR A 8 -10.54 -4.72 -5.67
N ASP A 9 -10.15 -5.79 -6.37
CA ASP A 9 -9.30 -5.69 -7.56
C ASP A 9 -10.04 -4.95 -8.67
N PHE A 10 -11.28 -5.36 -8.93
CA PHE A 10 -12.14 -4.70 -9.91
C PHE A 10 -12.31 -3.21 -9.59
N LEU A 11 -12.61 -2.87 -8.33
CA LEU A 11 -12.73 -1.48 -7.89
C LEU A 11 -11.44 -0.68 -8.08
N LEU A 12 -10.29 -1.25 -7.74
CA LEU A 12 -8.98 -0.60 -7.92
C LEU A 12 -8.72 -0.33 -9.41
N TRP A 13 -9.00 -1.28 -10.29
CA TRP A 13 -8.87 -1.09 -11.74
C TRP A 13 -9.86 -0.08 -12.31
N VAL A 14 -11.10 -0.03 -11.82
CA VAL A 14 -12.08 1.02 -12.19
C VAL A 14 -11.58 2.39 -11.77
N LEU A 15 -11.09 2.55 -10.54
CA LEU A 15 -10.53 3.82 -10.06
C LEU A 15 -9.32 4.24 -10.89
N PHE A 16 -8.44 3.30 -11.23
CA PHE A 16 -7.32 3.55 -12.11
C PHE A 16 -7.78 3.99 -13.51
N ALA A 17 -8.77 3.34 -14.09
CA ALA A 17 -9.34 3.73 -15.38
C ALA A 17 -9.95 5.13 -15.34
N LEU A 18 -10.70 5.48 -14.29
CA LEU A 18 -11.25 6.82 -14.08
C LEU A 18 -10.15 7.88 -13.97
N SER A 19 -9.05 7.56 -13.25
CA SER A 19 -7.90 8.45 -13.16
C SER A 19 -7.24 8.68 -14.52
N MET A 20 -7.14 7.64 -15.37
CA MET A 20 -6.60 7.77 -16.72
C MET A 20 -7.50 8.59 -17.63
N VAL A 21 -8.82 8.42 -17.54
CA VAL A 21 -9.78 9.27 -18.24
C VAL A 21 -9.62 10.74 -17.83
N ALA A 22 -9.43 11.01 -16.54
CA ALA A 22 -9.16 12.36 -16.05
C ALA A 22 -7.86 12.94 -16.64
N VAL A 23 -6.79 12.14 -16.69
CA VAL A 23 -5.51 12.56 -17.31
C VAL A 23 -5.70 12.89 -18.80
N VAL A 24 -6.43 12.07 -19.55
CA VAL A 24 -6.72 12.32 -20.98
C VAL A 24 -7.52 13.62 -21.15
N LYS A 25 -8.55 13.84 -20.31
CA LYS A 25 -9.32 15.09 -20.32
C LYS A 25 -8.47 16.32 -19.97
N ILE A 26 -7.58 16.21 -19.00
CA ILE A 26 -6.64 17.29 -18.61
C ILE A 26 -5.68 17.60 -19.77
N ARG A 27 -5.20 16.60 -20.50
CA ARG A 27 -4.31 16.80 -21.66
C ARG A 27 -5.01 17.52 -22.83
N GLY A 28 -6.31 17.26 -23.02
CA GLY A 28 -7.11 17.90 -24.08
C GLY A 28 -7.52 19.34 -23.80
N ASN A 29 -7.58 19.76 -22.53
CA ASN A 29 -8.01 21.11 -22.15
C ASN A 29 -6.79 22.00 -21.81
N GLU A 30 -6.57 23.06 -22.59
CA GLU A 30 -5.42 23.95 -22.43
C GLU A 30 -5.35 24.61 -21.05
N LEU A 31 -6.50 25.03 -20.50
CA LEU A 31 -6.55 25.68 -19.19
C LEU A 31 -6.14 24.72 -18.08
N LEU A 32 -6.66 23.49 -18.10
CA LEU A 32 -6.32 22.46 -17.11
C LEU A 32 -4.85 22.04 -17.25
N ARG A 33 -4.37 21.89 -18.48
CA ARG A 33 -2.97 21.56 -18.76
C ARG A 33 -2.02 22.60 -18.17
N GLN A 34 -2.27 23.90 -18.35
CA GLN A 34 -1.44 24.96 -17.79
C GLN A 34 -1.43 24.94 -16.25
N LYS A 35 -2.58 24.69 -15.61
CA LYS A 35 -2.66 24.55 -14.14
C LYS A 35 -1.82 23.38 -13.63
N TRP A 36 -1.95 22.21 -14.26
CA TRP A 36 -1.20 21.01 -13.87
C TRP A 36 0.29 21.12 -14.20
N GLN A 37 0.66 21.79 -15.29
CA GLN A 37 2.08 22.06 -15.59
C GLN A 37 2.76 22.88 -14.49
N LYS A 38 2.07 23.87 -13.92
CA LYS A 38 2.61 24.65 -12.78
C LYS A 38 2.90 23.77 -11.56
N VAL A 39 2.08 22.75 -11.32
CA VAL A 39 2.30 21.78 -10.23
C VAL A 39 3.54 20.93 -10.52
N PHE A 40 3.68 20.40 -11.73
CA PHE A 40 4.83 19.54 -12.09
C PHE A 40 6.15 20.27 -12.32
N ILE A 41 6.15 21.60 -12.37
CA ILE A 41 7.38 22.40 -12.35
C ILE A 41 8.02 22.39 -10.95
N GLN A 42 7.22 22.21 -9.89
CA GLN A 42 7.77 22.17 -8.54
C GLN A 42 8.49 20.83 -8.27
N PRO A 43 9.76 20.84 -7.86
CA PRO A 43 10.57 19.63 -7.72
C PRO A 43 10.01 18.67 -6.66
N LEU A 44 9.43 19.22 -5.58
CA LEU A 44 8.79 18.44 -4.54
C LEU A 44 7.55 17.71 -5.06
N ALA A 45 6.66 18.42 -5.77
CA ALA A 45 5.44 17.84 -6.32
C ALA A 45 5.74 16.76 -7.35
N LEU A 46 6.73 16.98 -8.23
CA LEU A 46 7.17 15.99 -9.20
C LEU A 46 7.75 14.73 -8.53
N SER A 47 8.56 14.91 -7.49
CA SER A 47 9.15 13.81 -6.69
C SER A 47 8.07 12.98 -6.00
N ALA A 48 7.12 13.64 -5.33
CA ALA A 48 5.99 12.99 -4.68
C ALA A 48 5.12 12.23 -5.70
N PHE A 49 4.89 12.80 -6.88
CA PHE A 49 4.13 12.14 -7.95
C PHE A 49 4.81 10.87 -8.46
N ILE A 50 6.15 10.87 -8.59
CA ILE A 50 6.91 9.67 -8.99
C ILE A 50 6.76 8.56 -7.94
N VAL A 51 6.89 8.90 -6.66
CA VAL A 51 6.68 7.94 -5.56
C VAL A 51 5.24 7.42 -5.57
N PHE A 52 4.26 8.29 -5.79
CA PHE A 52 2.86 7.90 -5.89
C PHE A 52 2.58 6.93 -7.05
N ILE A 53 3.16 7.17 -8.23
CA ILE A 53 3.10 6.22 -9.36
C ILE A 53 3.74 4.88 -9.00
N PHE A 54 4.91 4.91 -8.35
CA PHE A 54 5.59 3.70 -7.92
C PHE A 54 4.71 2.85 -6.98
N TYR A 55 4.06 3.49 -6.01
CA TYR A 55 3.08 2.86 -5.15
C TYR A 55 1.92 2.26 -5.98
N ILE A 56 1.35 3.02 -6.94
CA ILE A 56 0.24 2.55 -7.78
C ILE A 56 0.64 1.31 -8.56
N LEU A 57 1.85 1.28 -9.12
CA LEU A 57 2.36 0.12 -9.85
C LEU A 57 2.47 -1.12 -8.96
N ILE A 58 2.93 -0.97 -7.72
CA ILE A 58 2.94 -2.08 -6.75
C ILE A 58 1.52 -2.56 -6.47
N GLY A 59 0.60 -1.65 -6.17
CA GLY A 59 -0.80 -2.01 -5.87
C GLY A 59 -1.52 -2.69 -7.05
N LEU A 60 -1.27 -2.25 -8.28
CA LEU A 60 -1.79 -2.87 -9.50
C LEU A 60 -1.14 -4.22 -9.79
N SER A 61 0.14 -4.38 -9.49
CA SER A 61 0.81 -5.68 -9.61
C SER A 61 0.27 -6.68 -8.59
N ASP A 62 -0.08 -6.22 -7.39
CA ASP A 62 -0.66 -7.06 -6.35
C ASP A 62 -2.13 -7.43 -6.61
N SER A 63 -2.86 -6.64 -7.41
CA SER A 63 -4.28 -6.89 -7.70
C SER A 63 -4.53 -7.95 -8.77
N VAL A 64 -3.49 -8.43 -9.46
CA VAL A 64 -3.62 -9.46 -10.49
C VAL A 64 -3.34 -10.82 -9.86
N HIS A 65 -4.40 -11.56 -9.52
CA HIS A 65 -4.33 -12.87 -8.89
C HIS A 65 -4.50 -14.02 -9.89
N PHE A 66 -3.72 -15.07 -9.72
CA PHE A 66 -3.77 -16.28 -10.52
C PHE A 66 -3.52 -17.54 -9.67
N ARG A 67 -4.08 -18.67 -10.11
CA ARG A 67 -3.74 -20.01 -9.60
C ARG A 67 -2.87 -20.74 -10.61
N LEU A 68 -1.82 -21.40 -10.13
CA LEU A 68 -1.10 -22.41 -10.88
C LEU A 68 -1.88 -23.73 -10.79
N ASP A 69 -1.98 -24.45 -11.91
CA ASP A 69 -2.88 -25.60 -12.06
C ASP A 69 -2.59 -26.67 -10.98
N ASN A 70 -3.66 -27.23 -10.39
CA ASN A 70 -3.73 -28.16 -9.24
C ASN A 70 -3.50 -27.63 -7.81
N ASN A 71 -3.07 -26.37 -7.60
CA ASN A 71 -2.94 -25.82 -6.25
C ASN A 71 -4.14 -24.96 -5.83
N THR A 72 -4.53 -25.07 -4.56
CA THR A 72 -5.54 -24.19 -3.92
C THR A 72 -4.97 -22.82 -3.58
N THR A 73 -3.64 -22.66 -3.62
CA THR A 73 -2.95 -21.41 -3.31
C THR A 73 -3.06 -20.42 -4.48
N THR A 74 -3.45 -19.20 -4.15
CA THR A 74 -3.55 -18.06 -5.07
C THR A 74 -2.32 -17.19 -4.93
N TYR A 75 -1.69 -16.86 -6.05
CA TYR A 75 -0.55 -15.95 -6.10
C TYR A 75 -0.94 -14.68 -6.86
N SER A 76 -0.38 -13.55 -6.47
CA SER A 76 -0.43 -12.31 -7.24
C SER A 76 0.80 -12.18 -8.16
N VAL A 77 0.75 -11.25 -9.13
CA VAL A 77 1.92 -10.94 -9.97
C VAL A 77 3.07 -10.39 -9.12
N LEU A 78 2.75 -9.62 -8.08
CA LEU A 78 3.75 -9.15 -7.10
C LEU A 78 4.40 -10.33 -6.36
N ASP A 79 3.63 -11.35 -6.00
CA ASP A 79 4.17 -12.52 -5.29
C ASP A 79 5.24 -13.23 -6.09
N ARG A 80 5.23 -13.17 -7.43
CA ARG A 80 6.30 -13.76 -8.26
C ARG A 80 7.68 -13.16 -7.98
N VAL A 81 7.74 -11.87 -7.65
CA VAL A 81 8.97 -11.18 -7.25
C VAL A 81 9.29 -11.48 -5.78
N LEU A 82 8.25 -11.66 -4.96
CA LEU A 82 8.38 -11.89 -3.53
C LEU A 82 8.48 -13.36 -3.11
N LEU A 83 8.44 -14.30 -4.07
CA LEU A 83 8.44 -15.76 -3.86
C LEU A 83 9.48 -16.22 -2.82
N PRO A 84 10.75 -15.75 -2.85
CA PRO A 84 11.74 -16.19 -1.86
C PRO A 84 11.35 -15.90 -0.41
N ALA A 85 10.65 -14.78 -0.14
CA ALA A 85 10.17 -14.46 1.21
C ALA A 85 8.89 -15.22 1.58
N LEU A 86 8.16 -15.77 0.62
CA LEU A 86 6.94 -16.54 0.85
C LEU A 86 7.24 -18.01 1.14
N GLU A 87 8.27 -18.57 0.50
CA GLU A 87 8.67 -19.98 0.70
C GLU A 87 9.50 -20.18 1.98
N ALA A 88 10.05 -19.11 2.53
CA ALA A 88 10.87 -19.12 3.71
C ALA A 88 10.08 -18.85 5.01
N GLU A 89 9.11 -19.71 5.28
CA GLU A 89 8.45 -19.69 6.59
C GLU A 89 9.43 -20.13 7.68
N GLU A 90 9.65 -19.25 8.65
CA GLU A 90 10.46 -19.53 9.83
C GLU A 90 9.57 -19.96 11.00
N LYS A 91 10.17 -20.54 12.04
CA LYS A 91 9.41 -20.91 13.25
C LYS A 91 9.23 -19.73 14.21
N THR A 92 10.19 -18.79 14.22
CA THR A 92 10.28 -17.75 15.24
C THR A 92 10.64 -16.38 14.69
N TYR A 93 10.52 -15.39 15.56
CA TYR A 93 10.89 -13.99 15.31
C TYR A 93 12.39 -13.85 15.04
N SER A 94 12.75 -12.95 14.12
CA SER A 94 14.12 -12.57 13.80
C SER A 94 14.24 -11.04 13.73
N THR A 95 15.40 -10.50 14.12
CA THR A 95 15.69 -9.07 13.96
C THR A 95 16.06 -8.76 12.50
N PRO A 96 15.89 -7.51 12.04
CA PRO A 96 16.21 -7.12 10.66
C PRO A 96 17.63 -7.53 10.24
N LEU A 97 17.77 -8.13 9.05
CA LEU A 97 19.06 -8.53 8.46
C LEU A 97 19.91 -9.47 9.34
N ASN A 98 19.29 -10.15 10.29
CA ASN A 98 19.98 -11.11 11.13
C ASN A 98 20.08 -12.47 10.47
N PHE A 99 21.06 -13.26 10.88
CA PHE A 99 21.26 -14.64 10.42
C PHE A 99 20.79 -15.69 11.44
N GLU A 100 20.48 -15.27 12.66
CA GLU A 100 19.99 -16.12 13.73
C GLU A 100 18.54 -15.80 14.11
N GLN A 101 17.84 -16.82 14.58
CA GLN A 101 16.57 -16.66 15.27
C GLN A 101 16.76 -15.90 16.60
N PHE A 102 15.77 -15.10 16.97
CA PHE A 102 15.81 -14.34 18.23
C PHE A 102 15.69 -15.26 19.45
N SER A 103 14.84 -16.28 19.32
CA SER A 103 14.56 -17.31 20.31
C SER A 103 15.75 -18.26 20.47
N LYS A 104 16.05 -18.65 21.72
CA LYS A 104 17.00 -19.73 22.00
C LYS A 104 16.24 -21.05 22.07
N GLU A 105 16.62 -22.00 21.25
CA GLU A 105 16.10 -23.37 21.27
C GLU A 105 17.14 -24.34 21.84
N TYR A 106 16.67 -25.50 22.30
CA TYR A 106 17.58 -26.59 22.65
C TYR A 106 18.13 -27.18 21.36
N LEU A 107 19.43 -27.04 21.16
CA LEU A 107 20.16 -27.65 20.07
C LEU A 107 20.29 -29.16 20.34
N ASP A 108 20.55 -29.95 19.30
CA ASP A 108 20.72 -31.41 19.40
C ASP A 108 21.82 -31.85 20.37
N ASN A 109 22.75 -30.94 20.69
CA ASN A 109 23.80 -31.11 21.70
C ASN A 109 23.33 -30.87 23.16
N GLY A 110 22.04 -30.61 23.38
CA GLY A 110 21.44 -30.35 24.70
C GLY A 110 21.67 -28.94 25.26
N LEU A 111 22.42 -28.09 24.56
CA LEU A 111 22.67 -26.71 24.96
C LEU A 111 21.59 -25.77 24.39
N ARG A 112 21.24 -24.72 25.14
CA ARG A 112 20.37 -23.65 24.62
C ARG A 112 21.18 -22.67 23.78
N GLY A 113 20.89 -22.62 22.48
CA GLY A 113 21.52 -21.73 21.53
C GLY A 113 20.52 -21.11 20.56
N ARG A 114 20.96 -20.16 19.74
CA ARG A 114 20.14 -19.61 18.65
C ARG A 114 20.41 -20.43 17.39
N VAL A 115 19.35 -20.75 16.68
CA VAL A 115 19.41 -21.53 15.43
C VAL A 115 19.59 -20.55 14.27
N HIS A 116 20.37 -20.95 13.26
CA HIS A 116 20.49 -20.19 12.01
C HIS A 116 19.16 -20.20 11.26
N LEU A 117 18.86 -19.10 10.57
CA LEU A 117 17.65 -18.98 9.75
C LEU A 117 17.81 -19.81 8.47
N ASN A 118 16.72 -20.43 8.00
CA ASN A 118 16.73 -21.32 6.82
C ASN A 118 17.09 -20.57 5.52
N LEU A 119 16.80 -19.27 5.44
CA LEU A 119 17.14 -18.43 4.29
C LEU A 119 18.62 -18.09 4.18
N VAL A 120 19.35 -18.15 5.28
CA VAL A 120 20.70 -17.62 5.32
C VAL A 120 21.65 -18.73 4.93
N SER A 121 22.52 -18.46 3.95
CA SER A 121 23.55 -19.39 3.52
C SER A 121 24.40 -19.86 4.72
N ASP A 122 24.64 -21.17 4.78
CA ASP A 122 25.48 -21.83 5.79
C ASP A 122 26.92 -21.26 5.86
N GLU A 123 27.35 -20.48 4.87
CA GLU A 123 28.64 -19.79 4.86
C GLU A 123 28.71 -18.65 5.90
N ILE A 124 27.57 -18.11 6.35
CA ILE A 124 27.51 -16.99 7.29
C ILE A 124 27.44 -17.51 8.72
N THR A 125 28.61 -17.72 9.31
CA THR A 125 28.73 -18.22 10.70
C THR A 125 29.04 -17.11 11.72
N ASN A 126 29.58 -15.98 11.25
CA ASN A 126 30.00 -14.87 12.11
C ASN A 126 29.37 -13.53 11.71
N ALA A 127 29.21 -12.63 12.69
CA ALA A 127 28.73 -11.27 12.45
C ALA A 127 29.63 -10.46 11.48
N SER A 128 30.95 -10.71 11.48
CA SER A 128 31.87 -10.08 10.53
C SER A 128 31.60 -10.49 9.08
N ASP A 129 31.20 -11.73 8.88
CA ASP A 129 30.95 -12.26 7.54
C ASP A 129 29.59 -11.78 7.04
N ASN A 130 28.60 -11.67 7.95
CA ASN A 130 27.32 -11.04 7.64
C ASN A 130 27.46 -9.59 7.17
N THR A 131 28.27 -8.78 7.86
CA THR A 131 28.49 -7.38 7.47
C THR A 131 29.21 -7.22 6.14
N LYS A 132 30.19 -8.08 5.84
CA LYS A 132 30.86 -8.12 4.53
C LYS A 132 29.90 -8.51 3.42
N ASN A 133 29.06 -9.52 3.64
CA ASN A 133 28.08 -9.96 2.66
C ASN A 133 27.01 -8.89 2.41
N LEU A 134 26.50 -8.25 3.47
CA LEU A 134 25.56 -7.14 3.34
C LEU A 134 26.18 -5.99 2.54
N PHE A 135 27.45 -5.66 2.77
CA PHE A 135 28.15 -4.63 2.02
C PHE A 135 28.34 -5.00 0.54
N SER A 136 28.74 -6.24 0.25
CA SER A 136 28.94 -6.70 -1.13
C SER A 136 27.64 -6.70 -1.93
N ILE A 137 26.53 -7.19 -1.33
CA ILE A 137 25.21 -7.15 -1.93
C ILE A 137 24.77 -5.70 -2.17
N SER A 138 25.00 -4.81 -1.21
CA SER A 138 24.65 -3.39 -1.33
C SER A 138 25.46 -2.68 -2.42
N ALA A 139 26.74 -3.00 -2.57
CA ALA A 139 27.59 -2.47 -3.64
C ALA A 139 27.14 -2.96 -5.02
N ASN A 140 26.82 -4.26 -5.14
CA ASN A 140 26.30 -4.84 -6.37
C ASN A 140 24.93 -4.24 -6.74
N ALA A 141 24.03 -4.05 -5.76
CA ALA A 141 22.76 -3.38 -5.96
C ALA A 141 22.94 -1.97 -6.53
N LEU A 142 23.91 -1.21 -6.02
CA LEU A 142 24.22 0.13 -6.53
C LEU A 142 24.69 0.09 -8.00
N LEU A 143 25.56 -0.85 -8.35
CA LEU A 143 26.04 -1.01 -9.73
C LEU A 143 24.90 -1.36 -10.69
N TYR A 144 24.05 -2.34 -10.34
CA TYR A 144 22.88 -2.69 -11.14
C TYR A 144 21.88 -1.53 -11.23
N ALA A 145 21.66 -0.81 -10.13
CA ALA A 145 20.76 0.34 -10.12
C ALA A 145 21.23 1.46 -11.06
N VAL A 146 22.53 1.78 -11.04
CA VAL A 146 23.11 2.77 -11.95
C VAL A 146 23.00 2.29 -13.40
N ALA A 147 23.27 1.01 -13.69
CA ALA A 147 23.13 0.47 -15.04
C ALA A 147 21.68 0.54 -15.56
N ILE A 148 20.70 0.13 -14.75
CA ILE A 148 19.27 0.22 -15.08
C ILE A 148 18.84 1.67 -15.25
N PHE A 149 19.30 2.57 -14.37
CA PHE A 149 19.00 3.99 -14.46
C PHE A 149 19.56 4.63 -15.74
N VAL A 150 20.81 4.31 -16.12
CA VAL A 150 21.41 4.80 -17.37
C VAL A 150 20.61 4.27 -18.57
N ALA A 151 20.26 2.98 -18.60
CA ALA A 151 19.42 2.41 -19.65
C ALA A 151 18.05 3.10 -19.74
N PHE A 152 17.42 3.38 -18.60
CA PHE A 152 16.15 4.09 -18.52
C PHE A 152 16.24 5.53 -19.05
N VAL A 153 17.31 6.27 -18.70
CA VAL A 153 17.54 7.63 -19.20
C VAL A 153 17.79 7.64 -20.72
N LEU A 154 18.56 6.67 -21.24
CA LEU A 154 18.78 6.52 -22.68
C LEU A 154 17.47 6.18 -23.42
N PHE A 155 16.64 5.32 -22.83
CA PHE A 155 15.31 5.01 -23.35
C PHE A 155 14.42 6.25 -23.39
N LEU A 156 14.36 7.05 -22.32
CA LEU A 156 13.55 8.28 -22.29
C LEU A 156 13.98 9.31 -23.35
N LYS A 157 15.29 9.45 -23.60
CA LYS A 157 15.81 10.34 -24.64
C LYS A 157 15.35 9.94 -26.06
N LYS A 158 15.05 8.66 -26.29
CA LYS A 158 14.52 8.19 -27.59
C LYS A 158 13.10 8.71 -27.87
N PHE A 159 12.29 8.88 -26.83
CA PHE A 159 10.88 9.27 -26.96
C PHE A 159 10.62 10.75 -26.67
N THR A 160 11.50 11.43 -25.96
CA THR A 160 11.25 12.79 -25.46
C THR A 160 12.52 13.63 -25.35
N SER A 161 12.43 14.92 -25.73
CA SER A 161 13.50 15.91 -25.54
C SER A 161 13.50 16.47 -24.11
N ILE A 162 13.72 15.60 -23.11
CA ILE A 162 13.77 16.00 -21.70
C ILE A 162 15.16 16.55 -21.35
N ASN A 163 15.22 17.76 -20.77
CA ASN A 163 16.44 18.32 -20.21
C ASN A 163 16.70 17.78 -18.79
N ILE A 164 17.71 16.92 -18.64
CA ILE A 164 18.06 16.27 -17.37
C ILE A 164 18.42 17.30 -16.29
N ARG A 165 19.13 18.38 -16.65
CA ARG A 165 19.64 19.36 -15.69
C ARG A 165 18.52 20.13 -14.99
N ASN A 166 17.44 20.43 -15.73
CA ASN A 166 16.28 21.10 -15.17
C ASN A 166 15.48 20.18 -14.23
N ASN A 167 15.43 18.89 -14.54
CA ASN A 167 14.60 17.90 -13.83
C ASN A 167 15.40 16.99 -12.89
N ARG A 168 16.57 17.45 -12.41
CA ARG A 168 17.51 16.64 -11.60
C ARG A 168 16.85 15.91 -10.42
N HIS A 169 15.87 16.55 -9.78
CA HIS A 169 15.19 16.00 -8.60
C HIS A 169 14.39 14.73 -8.94
N ALA A 170 13.67 14.73 -10.08
CA ALA A 170 12.95 13.56 -10.57
C ALA A 170 13.89 12.41 -10.94
N PHE A 171 15.04 12.73 -11.53
CA PHE A 171 16.03 11.71 -11.87
C PHE A 171 16.68 11.10 -10.63
N ILE A 172 16.95 11.91 -9.60
CA ILE A 172 17.46 11.43 -8.32
C ILE A 172 16.42 10.53 -7.64
N THR A 173 15.14 10.92 -7.60
CA THR A 173 14.11 10.07 -6.98
C THR A 173 13.96 8.74 -7.70
N ILE A 174 13.98 8.74 -9.04
CA ILE A 174 13.94 7.50 -9.83
C ILE A 174 15.17 6.62 -9.54
N LEU A 175 16.37 7.20 -9.49
CA LEU A 175 17.59 6.46 -9.16
C LEU A 175 17.50 5.83 -7.76
N VAL A 176 17.02 6.58 -6.76
CA VAL A 176 16.83 6.08 -5.39
C VAL A 176 15.81 4.94 -5.34
N LEU A 177 14.69 5.05 -6.07
CA LEU A 177 13.70 3.98 -6.14
C LEU A 177 14.25 2.72 -6.83
N ILE A 178 14.97 2.87 -7.95
CA ILE A 178 15.61 1.75 -8.63
C ILE A 178 16.65 1.09 -7.73
N PHE A 179 17.46 1.88 -7.02
CA PHE A 179 18.41 1.38 -6.04
C PHE A 179 17.71 0.58 -4.93
N PHE A 180 16.64 1.14 -4.35
CA PHE A 180 15.89 0.45 -3.32
C PHE A 180 15.29 -0.88 -3.83
N CYS A 181 14.67 -0.88 -5.02
CA CYS A 181 14.11 -2.11 -5.61
C CYS A 181 15.18 -3.17 -5.88
N THR A 182 16.30 -2.79 -6.48
CA THR A 182 17.40 -3.72 -6.77
C THR A 182 18.03 -4.26 -5.48
N TRP A 183 18.21 -3.39 -4.47
CA TRP A 183 18.71 -3.77 -3.17
C TRP A 183 17.82 -4.80 -2.48
N VAL A 184 16.50 -4.57 -2.49
CA VAL A 184 15.50 -5.52 -1.98
C VAL A 184 15.58 -6.86 -2.71
N VAL A 185 15.52 -6.86 -4.05
CA VAL A 185 15.50 -8.09 -4.85
C VAL A 185 16.75 -8.94 -4.65
N LEU A 186 17.91 -8.31 -4.43
CA LEU A 186 19.15 -9.03 -4.17
C LEU A 186 19.30 -9.54 -2.73
N LEU A 187 18.66 -8.89 -1.76
CA LEU A 187 18.70 -9.31 -0.36
C LEU A 187 17.67 -10.39 -0.03
N MET A 188 16.47 -10.32 -0.61
CA MET A 188 15.35 -11.22 -0.30
C MET A 188 15.68 -12.72 -0.31
N PRO A 189 16.51 -13.25 -1.24
CA PRO A 189 16.81 -14.67 -1.25
C PRO A 189 17.63 -15.16 -0.05
N ASN A 190 18.36 -14.26 0.62
CA ASN A 190 19.32 -14.62 1.66
C ASN A 190 18.99 -14.01 3.03
N TYR A 191 18.06 -13.06 3.09
CA TYR A 191 17.78 -12.27 4.28
C TYR A 191 16.32 -11.84 4.40
N HIS A 192 15.81 -11.89 5.63
CA HIS A 192 14.63 -11.14 6.03
C HIS A 192 14.98 -9.67 6.28
N ILE A 193 14.65 -8.81 5.30
CA ILE A 193 15.07 -7.40 5.29
C ILE A 193 14.59 -6.65 6.55
N LEU A 194 13.35 -6.88 6.98
CA LEU A 194 12.77 -6.29 8.20
C LEU A 194 12.60 -7.30 9.33
N GLY A 195 13.17 -8.51 9.18
CA GLY A 195 12.96 -9.63 10.10
C GLY A 195 11.62 -10.33 9.90
N THR A 196 11.36 -11.32 10.75
CA THR A 196 10.12 -12.10 10.78
C THR A 196 9.28 -11.73 11.99
N ASP A 197 7.97 -11.93 11.90
CA ASP A 197 7.08 -11.76 13.06
C ASP A 197 7.07 -13.00 13.98
N LYS A 198 6.21 -12.97 15.01
CA LYS A 198 6.06 -14.11 15.94
C LYS A 198 5.57 -15.40 15.26
N ALA A 199 4.91 -15.29 14.11
CA ALA A 199 4.47 -16.42 13.31
C ALA A 199 5.53 -16.84 12.28
N GLY A 200 6.70 -16.20 12.27
CA GLY A 200 7.79 -16.51 11.35
C GLY A 200 7.60 -16.02 9.93
N ILE A 201 6.63 -15.12 9.70
CA ILE A 201 6.37 -14.54 8.38
C ILE A 201 7.20 -13.26 8.23
N ASP A 202 7.80 -13.07 7.06
CA ASP A 202 8.61 -11.88 6.73
C ASP A 202 7.79 -10.57 6.85
N VAL A 203 8.30 -9.64 7.65
CA VAL A 203 7.66 -8.33 7.91
C VAL A 203 7.73 -7.41 6.69
N PHE A 204 8.81 -7.48 5.91
CA PHE A 204 8.94 -6.73 4.65
C PHE A 204 7.91 -7.18 3.63
N TYR A 205 7.72 -8.50 3.49
CA TYR A 205 6.65 -9.05 2.64
C TYR A 205 5.28 -8.48 3.04
N LYS A 206 4.93 -8.51 4.33
CA LYS A 206 3.67 -7.92 4.83
C LYS A 206 3.56 -6.42 4.54
N ALA A 207 4.66 -5.67 4.70
CA ALA A 207 4.68 -4.24 4.45
C ALA A 207 4.40 -3.92 2.97
N VAL A 208 5.04 -4.64 2.04
CA VAL A 208 4.81 -4.44 0.60
C VAL A 208 3.39 -4.87 0.21
N LYS A 209 2.90 -6.03 0.68
CA LYS A 209 1.51 -6.47 0.44
C LYS A 209 0.46 -5.51 1.00
N SER A 210 0.78 -4.81 2.08
CA SER A 210 -0.13 -3.81 2.67
C SER A 210 -0.37 -2.58 1.79
N ILE A 211 0.47 -2.35 0.77
CA ILE A 211 0.35 -1.19 -0.13
C ILE A 211 -0.99 -1.21 -0.87
N ARG A 212 -1.40 -2.36 -1.43
CA ARG A 212 -2.70 -2.50 -2.10
C ARG A 212 -3.86 -2.21 -1.15
N THR A 213 -3.84 -2.83 0.03
CA THR A 213 -4.86 -2.64 1.07
C THR A 213 -4.95 -1.17 1.50
N GLY A 214 -3.80 -0.51 1.71
CA GLY A 214 -3.73 0.90 2.08
C GLY A 214 -4.28 1.83 1.00
N MET A 215 -4.05 1.51 -0.28
CA MET A 215 -4.65 2.24 -1.40
C MET A 215 -6.16 2.13 -1.42
N ILE A 216 -6.68 0.92 -1.24
CA ILE A 216 -8.12 0.70 -1.21
C ILE A 216 -8.73 1.45 -0.02
N PHE A 217 -8.12 1.38 1.17
CA PHE A 217 -8.59 2.16 2.32
C PHE A 217 -8.57 3.65 2.05
N GLY A 218 -7.47 4.21 1.55
CA GLY A 218 -7.38 5.65 1.30
C GLY A 218 -8.37 6.13 0.24
N LEU A 219 -8.47 5.42 -0.89
CA LEU A 219 -9.30 5.85 -2.01
C LEU A 219 -10.79 5.58 -1.79
N LEU A 220 -11.16 4.36 -1.40
CA LEU A 220 -12.56 3.95 -1.29
C LEU A 220 -13.24 4.64 -0.11
N THR A 221 -12.57 4.72 1.04
CA THR A 221 -13.10 5.43 2.22
C THR A 221 -13.38 6.91 1.88
N THR A 222 -12.43 7.58 1.23
CA THR A 222 -12.59 8.98 0.83
C THR A 222 -13.73 9.15 -0.16
N LEU A 223 -13.83 8.27 -1.17
CA LEU A 223 -14.87 8.33 -2.18
C LEU A 223 -16.27 8.15 -1.58
N LEU A 224 -16.40 7.31 -0.56
CA LEU A 224 -17.66 7.07 0.16
C LEU A 224 -17.99 8.18 1.15
N ALA A 225 -16.98 8.77 1.80
CA ALA A 225 -17.17 9.85 2.79
C ALA A 225 -17.46 11.22 2.15
N LEU A 226 -16.95 11.48 0.94
CA LEU A 226 -17.07 12.77 0.25
C LEU A 226 -18.52 13.17 -0.04
N PRO A 227 -19.38 12.33 -0.66
CA PRO A 227 -20.75 12.71 -0.99
C PRO A 227 -21.57 13.16 0.22
N PRO A 228 -21.69 12.41 1.33
CA PRO A 228 -22.45 12.88 2.50
C PRO A 228 -21.81 14.12 3.13
N ALA A 229 -20.48 14.21 3.18
CA ALA A 229 -19.80 15.39 3.72
C ALA A 229 -20.12 16.67 2.92
N ILE A 230 -20.07 16.60 1.59
CA ILE A 230 -20.35 17.73 0.71
C ILE A 230 -21.84 18.09 0.77
N ILE A 231 -22.73 17.11 0.57
CA ILE A 231 -24.18 17.37 0.51
C ILE A 231 -24.67 17.95 1.85
N LEU A 232 -24.37 17.29 2.97
CA LEU A 232 -24.83 17.74 4.28
C LEU A 232 -24.11 19.01 4.74
N GLY A 233 -22.82 19.16 4.45
CA GLY A 233 -22.06 20.37 4.80
C GLY A 233 -22.56 21.61 4.07
N LEU A 234 -22.83 21.48 2.76
CA LEU A 234 -23.41 22.56 1.96
C LEU A 234 -24.83 22.90 2.43
N MET A 235 -25.68 21.88 2.68
CA MET A 235 -27.05 22.09 3.16
C MET A 235 -27.08 22.80 4.52
N ALA A 236 -26.24 22.37 5.46
CA ALA A 236 -26.17 22.96 6.79
C ALA A 236 -25.76 24.45 6.74
N GLY A 237 -24.74 24.79 5.96
CA GLY A 237 -24.29 26.19 5.87
C GLY A 237 -25.14 27.10 4.99
N TYR A 238 -25.77 26.57 3.93
CA TYR A 238 -26.62 27.36 3.04
C TYR A 238 -28.01 27.64 3.63
N PHE A 239 -28.72 26.62 4.12
CA PHE A 239 -30.10 26.79 4.60
C PHE A 239 -30.17 27.38 6.01
N ARG A 240 -29.14 27.15 6.84
CA ARG A 240 -29.07 27.59 8.24
C ARG A 240 -30.29 27.12 9.07
N GLY A 241 -30.35 27.50 10.35
CA GLY A 241 -31.49 27.20 11.24
C GLY A 241 -31.76 25.71 11.41
N LYS A 242 -33.02 25.27 11.23
CA LYS A 242 -33.44 23.89 11.53
C LYS A 242 -32.68 22.81 10.75
N THR A 243 -32.33 23.06 9.50
CA THR A 243 -31.57 22.10 8.68
C THR A 243 -30.15 21.92 9.23
N ASP A 244 -29.54 23.01 9.67
CA ASP A 244 -28.24 23.00 10.33
C ASP A 244 -28.30 22.24 11.65
N ASP A 245 -29.28 22.54 12.51
CA ASP A 245 -29.46 21.89 13.81
C ASP A 245 -29.60 20.36 13.71
N ILE A 246 -30.40 19.87 12.74
CA ILE A 246 -30.59 18.43 12.51
C ILE A 246 -29.29 17.77 12.06
N ILE A 247 -28.58 18.36 11.10
CA ILE A 247 -27.33 17.81 10.57
C ILE A 247 -26.26 17.81 11.67
N GLN A 248 -26.19 18.88 12.45
CA GLN A 248 -25.31 19.00 13.60
C GLN A 248 -25.61 17.95 14.66
N TYR A 249 -26.88 17.73 15.00
CA TYR A 249 -27.27 16.66 15.91
C TYR A 249 -26.76 15.30 15.42
N ILE A 250 -27.00 14.94 14.15
CA ILE A 250 -26.55 13.66 13.59
C ILE A 250 -25.02 13.48 13.73
N TYR A 251 -24.22 14.44 13.25
CA TYR A 251 -22.77 14.25 13.29
C TYR A 251 -22.18 14.37 14.71
N THR A 252 -22.82 15.13 15.61
CA THR A 252 -22.38 15.22 17.02
C THR A 252 -22.70 13.94 17.78
N THR A 253 -23.86 13.31 17.53
CA THR A 253 -24.20 12.00 18.08
C THR A 253 -23.20 10.93 17.64
N ILE A 254 -22.85 10.88 16.36
CA ILE A 254 -21.84 9.93 15.85
C ILE A 254 -20.48 10.18 16.51
N ASN A 255 -20.06 11.45 16.60
CA ASN A 255 -18.77 11.82 17.19
C ASN A 255 -18.71 11.68 18.71
N ALA A 256 -19.85 11.55 19.40
CA ALA A 256 -19.89 11.27 20.83
C ALA A 256 -19.39 9.85 21.15
N ILE A 257 -19.45 8.93 20.17
CA ILE A 257 -18.90 7.59 20.28
C ILE A 257 -17.40 7.64 19.91
N PRO A 258 -16.49 7.12 20.75
CA PRO A 258 -15.08 7.02 20.38
C PRO A 258 -14.90 6.20 19.10
N GLY A 259 -14.34 6.82 18.05
CA GLY A 259 -14.31 6.22 16.71
C GLY A 259 -13.68 4.83 16.64
N ILE A 260 -12.60 4.60 17.41
CA ILE A 260 -11.95 3.27 17.49
C ILE A 260 -12.90 2.21 18.06
N LEU A 261 -13.72 2.55 19.07
CA LEU A 261 -14.67 1.62 19.67
C LEU A 261 -15.80 1.28 18.70
N LEU A 262 -16.29 2.28 17.96
CA LEU A 262 -17.33 2.08 16.95
C LEU A 262 -16.83 1.17 15.82
N ILE A 263 -15.62 1.42 15.31
CA ILE A 263 -14.99 0.58 14.29
C ILE A 263 -14.81 -0.84 14.81
N ALA A 264 -14.28 -1.03 16.02
CA ALA A 264 -14.07 -2.35 16.60
C ALA A 264 -15.39 -3.13 16.78
N ALA A 265 -16.43 -2.48 17.29
CA ALA A 265 -17.75 -3.09 17.46
C ALA A 265 -18.36 -3.51 16.12
N LEU A 266 -18.31 -2.65 15.10
CA LEU A 266 -18.84 -2.96 13.77
C LEU A 266 -18.05 -4.07 13.07
N VAL A 267 -16.72 -4.09 13.21
CA VAL A 267 -15.87 -5.17 12.68
C VAL A 267 -16.18 -6.50 13.38
N LEU A 268 -16.40 -6.50 14.70
CA LEU A 268 -16.77 -7.70 15.44
C LEU A 268 -18.13 -8.24 15.01
N ILE A 269 -19.14 -7.38 14.93
CA ILE A 269 -20.48 -7.75 14.45
C ILE A 269 -20.39 -8.33 13.04
N LEU A 270 -19.61 -7.70 12.17
CA LEU A 270 -19.39 -8.18 10.82
C LEU A 270 -18.74 -9.57 10.81
N GLN A 271 -17.70 -9.78 11.62
CA GLN A 271 -17.03 -11.07 11.70
C GLN A 271 -18.01 -12.17 12.11
N VAL A 272 -18.80 -11.93 13.16
CA VAL A 272 -19.83 -12.88 13.62
C VAL A 272 -20.85 -13.16 12.51
N TYR A 273 -21.34 -12.13 11.84
CA TYR A 273 -22.30 -12.27 10.74
C TYR A 273 -21.77 -13.14 9.59
N MET A 274 -20.51 -12.92 9.19
CA MET A 274 -19.85 -13.69 8.14
C MET A 274 -19.53 -15.13 8.55
N ASP A 275 -19.21 -15.35 9.83
CA ASP A 275 -18.96 -16.68 10.38
C ASP A 275 -20.28 -17.49 10.47
N GLU A 276 -21.41 -16.82 10.76
CA GLU A 276 -22.74 -17.42 10.78
C GLU A 276 -23.26 -17.77 9.37
N HIS A 277 -22.98 -16.93 8.36
CA HIS A 277 -23.36 -17.15 6.96
C HIS A 277 -22.21 -17.75 6.14
N ALA A 278 -21.40 -18.62 6.74
CA ALA A 278 -20.22 -19.19 6.09
C ALA A 278 -20.54 -20.00 4.81
N SER A 279 -21.74 -20.58 4.68
CA SER A 279 -22.14 -21.35 3.49
C SER A 279 -22.26 -20.49 2.22
N ASP A 280 -22.52 -19.19 2.37
CA ASP A 280 -22.80 -18.29 1.25
C ASP A 280 -21.50 -17.78 0.59
N TYR A 281 -20.36 -17.96 1.26
CA TYR A 281 -19.05 -17.51 0.80
C TYR A 281 -18.13 -18.70 0.51
N ALA A 282 -17.98 -19.03 -0.77
CA ALA A 282 -17.33 -20.24 -1.27
C ALA A 282 -15.80 -20.26 -1.07
N SER A 283 -15.13 -19.11 -0.91
CA SER A 283 -13.68 -19.04 -0.76
C SER A 283 -13.22 -18.17 0.42
N SER A 284 -12.18 -18.61 1.15
CA SER A 284 -11.53 -17.87 2.25
C SER A 284 -10.99 -16.50 1.81
N LEU A 285 -10.64 -16.40 0.53
CA LEU A 285 -10.08 -15.21 -0.08
C LEU A 285 -11.16 -14.16 -0.40
N GLU A 286 -12.34 -14.57 -0.83
CA GLU A 286 -13.51 -13.70 -1.01
C GLU A 286 -13.99 -13.14 0.33
N ARG A 287 -13.96 -13.95 1.40
CA ARG A 287 -14.31 -13.48 2.75
C ARG A 287 -13.37 -12.37 3.23
N SER A 288 -12.06 -12.54 3.00
CA SER A 288 -11.08 -11.51 3.35
C SER A 288 -11.31 -10.21 2.56
N ASP A 289 -11.70 -10.33 1.29
CA ASP A 289 -11.99 -9.19 0.42
C ASP A 289 -13.23 -8.40 0.87
N LEU A 290 -14.31 -9.12 1.20
CA LEU A 290 -15.53 -8.51 1.72
C LEU A 290 -15.31 -7.80 3.06
N LYS A 291 -14.50 -8.39 3.95
CA LYS A 291 -14.10 -7.76 5.22
C LYS A 291 -13.40 -6.42 4.96
N LEU A 292 -12.50 -6.36 3.98
CA LEU A 292 -11.82 -5.13 3.58
C LEU A 292 -12.83 -4.08 3.11
N LEU A 293 -13.74 -4.43 2.20
CA LEU A 293 -14.76 -3.51 1.66
C LEU A 293 -15.66 -2.94 2.76
N LEU A 294 -16.12 -3.79 3.66
CA LEU A 294 -17.00 -3.37 4.75
C LEU A 294 -16.26 -2.50 5.76
N LEU A 295 -14.97 -2.77 6.00
CA LEU A 295 -14.12 -1.90 6.82
C LEU A 295 -14.00 -0.50 6.17
N CYS A 296 -13.83 -0.39 4.85
CA CYS A 296 -13.85 0.91 4.16
C CYS A 296 -15.18 1.66 4.38
N VAL A 297 -16.32 0.97 4.31
CA VAL A 297 -17.64 1.56 4.54
C VAL A 297 -17.77 2.08 5.98
N ILE A 298 -17.32 1.29 6.95
CA ILE A 298 -17.32 1.68 8.37
C ILE A 298 -16.44 2.93 8.58
N LEU A 299 -15.22 2.94 8.04
CA LEU A 299 -14.33 4.10 8.11
C LEU A 299 -14.94 5.34 7.44
N ALA A 300 -15.63 5.16 6.32
CA ALA A 300 -16.26 6.26 5.59
C ALA A 300 -17.38 6.90 6.42
N LEU A 301 -18.21 6.06 7.06
CA LEU A 301 -19.31 6.46 7.94
C LEU A 301 -18.82 7.25 9.17
N THR A 302 -17.58 7.03 9.62
CA THR A 302 -17.02 7.78 10.76
C THR A 302 -16.23 9.02 10.35
N SER A 303 -15.67 9.06 9.14
CA SER A 303 -14.75 10.13 8.71
C SER A 303 -15.44 11.32 8.05
N TRP A 304 -16.64 11.16 7.49
CA TRP A 304 -17.35 12.22 6.77
C TRP A 304 -17.74 13.41 7.66
N THR A 305 -17.94 13.19 8.97
CA THR A 305 -18.42 14.22 9.91
C THR A 305 -17.43 15.39 10.04
N GLY A 306 -16.13 15.10 10.06
CA GLY A 306 -15.07 16.12 10.13
C GLY A 306 -15.05 17.01 8.90
N LEU A 307 -15.12 16.40 7.71
CA LEU A 307 -15.16 17.15 6.45
C LEU A 307 -16.47 17.94 6.30
N CYS A 308 -17.61 17.37 6.70
CA CYS A 308 -18.90 18.05 6.71
C CYS A 308 -18.86 19.35 7.52
N ARG A 309 -18.24 19.32 8.70
CA ARG A 309 -18.08 20.51 9.56
C ARG A 309 -17.22 21.59 8.91
N LEU A 310 -16.15 21.21 8.22
CA LEU A 310 -15.28 22.14 7.50
C LEU A 310 -16.02 22.81 6.34
N ILE A 311 -16.71 22.02 5.51
CA ILE A 311 -17.50 22.52 4.38
C ILE A 311 -18.60 23.47 4.87
N ARG A 312 -19.30 23.12 5.97
CA ARG A 312 -20.28 23.99 6.62
C ARG A 312 -19.67 25.34 7.04
N ALA A 313 -18.47 25.34 7.61
CA ALA A 313 -17.82 26.58 8.04
C ALA A 313 -17.46 27.49 6.84
N GLU A 314 -16.93 26.91 5.76
CA GLU A 314 -16.61 27.65 4.54
C GLU A 314 -17.86 28.18 3.83
N THR A 315 -18.96 27.43 3.81
CA THR A 315 -20.22 27.92 3.22
C THR A 315 -20.86 29.04 4.03
N LEU A 316 -20.79 28.98 5.36
CA LEU A 316 -21.22 30.09 6.21
C LEU A 316 -20.40 31.35 5.91
N LYS A 317 -19.08 31.22 5.80
CA LYS A 317 -18.17 32.35 5.47
C LYS A 317 -18.46 32.98 4.12
N LEU A 318 -18.86 32.20 3.12
CA LEU A 318 -19.21 32.70 1.78
C LEU A 318 -20.61 33.31 1.69
N SER A 319 -21.46 33.04 2.69
CA SER A 319 -22.84 33.54 2.75
C SER A 319 -23.01 34.73 3.70
N GLU A 320 -21.91 35.24 4.26
CA GLU A 320 -21.79 36.55 4.93
C GLU A 320 -21.28 37.60 3.94
#